data_AF-A0A957QCS0-F1
#
_entry.id   AF-A0A957QCS0-F1
#
_cell.length_a   1.000
_cell.length_b   1.000
_cell.length_c   1.000
_cell.angle_alpha   90.00
_cell.angle_beta   90.00
_cell.angle_gamma   90.00
#
_symmetry.space_group_name_H-M   'P 1'
#
loop_
_entity.id
_entity.type
_entity.pdbx_description
1 polymer ?
#
loop_
_entity_poly.entity_id
_entity_poly.type
_entity_poly.pdbx_seq_one_letter_code
_entity_poly.pdbx_strand_id
1 'polypeptide(L)'
;GAFTKSAQFPFHFWLPGAMAAPTPVSAYLHSATMVKAGVFLLARLNPALGGTPLWTGMLVAFGATTMVLGAFLAWQQRDLKRILAYSTVSALGTLVLLIGIGTDVALKAAIVFLVVHSLYKGALFLVAGAVDHATGSRDVTELSGLARAMPWTAGAGALAALSMAGLPPFFGFVGKELIYEATLYAPNWVVILTVAAVVANVFNVVVAGLVALRPFWGTPSAHAEHAHEGGFFMVLGPAFLATLGLLAGLLLTPVSSLFVGPAVSALAGESTKIKLSLWHGINPMLMLSVLTVALGAVIYRFRSGLSAPMTAATGWVEVAPSRLYQVALDGLKVGSVGLTKRLQTGHLRRYVRVVLLAALILVGGALVIGSTWPQFSQPLDVRFHEVALAVIMLVAAFLVARTTSRLVAVTSLGVVGFGMSIFFVLLGAPDLAMTQFAVETLTVLLFVLVLYRLPRFAALTGQGDKIIDGIVAVAGGVLMALIVLIAIDLPHPTTLTSYFAENSLALANGRNVVNVILVDFRSLDTLGEIIVLAIAATGVYALMKLRMEK
;
A
#
# COMPACT_ATOMS: atom_id res chain seq x y z
N GLY A 1 -3.99 -7.28 7.45
CA GLY A 1 -2.78 -8.14 7.51
C GLY A 1 -3.14 -9.60 7.42
N ALA A 2 -3.46 -10.24 8.56
CA ALA A 2 -3.76 -11.68 8.64
C ALA A 2 -4.86 -12.12 7.65
N PHE A 3 -6.00 -11.44 7.63
CA PHE A 3 -7.13 -11.72 6.71
C PHE A 3 -6.75 -11.67 5.24
N THR A 4 -5.88 -10.75 4.84
CA THR A 4 -5.39 -10.65 3.46
C THR A 4 -4.56 -11.87 3.07
N LYS A 5 -3.69 -12.34 3.98
CA LYS A 5 -2.83 -13.52 3.75
C LYS A 5 -3.59 -14.85 3.82
N SER A 6 -4.60 -14.96 4.67
CA SER A 6 -5.46 -16.15 4.77
C SER A 6 -6.70 -16.07 3.88
N ALA A 7 -6.68 -15.22 2.84
CA ALA A 7 -7.72 -15.11 1.82
C ALA A 7 -9.14 -15.00 2.40
N GLN A 8 -9.33 -14.23 3.46
CA GLN A 8 -10.65 -13.95 4.05
C GLN A 8 -11.42 -12.96 3.18
N PHE A 9 -12.75 -12.99 3.24
CA PHE A 9 -13.59 -11.96 2.63
C PHE A 9 -13.21 -10.55 3.14
N PRO A 10 -13.16 -9.51 2.28
CA PRO A 10 -13.34 -9.52 0.83
C PRO A 10 -12.05 -9.82 0.04
N PHE A 11 -10.93 -10.11 0.70
CA PHE A 11 -9.60 -10.33 0.10
C PHE A 11 -9.36 -11.73 -0.47
N HIS A 12 -10.39 -12.55 -0.69
CA HIS A 12 -10.22 -13.94 -1.14
C HIS A 12 -9.90 -14.09 -2.63
N PHE A 13 -10.17 -13.05 -3.43
CA PHE A 13 -10.13 -13.08 -4.90
C PHE A 13 -8.78 -13.46 -5.52
N TRP A 14 -7.66 -13.22 -4.82
CA TRP A 14 -6.33 -13.55 -5.35
C TRP A 14 -6.04 -15.06 -5.35
N LEU A 15 -6.63 -15.82 -4.42
CA LEU A 15 -6.30 -17.23 -4.24
C LEU A 15 -6.78 -18.10 -5.43
N PRO A 16 -8.03 -17.97 -5.93
CA PRO A 16 -8.45 -18.63 -7.16
C PRO A 16 -7.63 -18.20 -8.39
N GLY A 17 -7.26 -16.92 -8.48
CA GLY A 17 -6.40 -16.40 -9.56
C GLY A 17 -4.98 -17.00 -9.55
N ALA A 18 -4.48 -17.41 -8.38
CA ALA A 18 -3.16 -18.04 -8.25
C ALA A 18 -3.11 -19.50 -8.76
N MET A 19 -4.26 -20.11 -9.13
CA MET A 19 -4.32 -21.49 -9.63
C MET A 19 -3.73 -21.69 -11.03
N ALA A 20 -3.26 -20.60 -11.66
CA ALA A 20 -2.41 -20.67 -12.84
C ALA A 20 -1.02 -21.30 -12.54
N ALA A 21 -0.60 -21.33 -11.28
CA ALA A 21 0.68 -21.90 -10.88
C ALA A 21 0.77 -23.43 -11.06
N PRO A 22 1.99 -24.00 -11.20
CA PRO A 22 2.20 -25.44 -11.21
C PRO A 22 1.60 -26.12 -9.98
N THR A 23 1.03 -27.31 -10.17
CA THR A 23 0.24 -27.99 -9.12
C THR A 23 1.02 -28.29 -7.84
N PRO A 24 2.31 -28.70 -7.86
CA PRO A 24 3.08 -28.87 -6.63
C PRO A 24 3.22 -27.57 -5.82
N VAL A 25 3.33 -26.42 -6.49
CA VAL A 25 3.35 -25.11 -5.84
C VAL A 25 2.00 -24.82 -5.18
N SER A 26 0.90 -25.10 -5.88
CA SER A 26 -0.46 -24.97 -5.31
C SER A 26 -0.65 -25.88 -4.10
N ALA A 27 -0.22 -27.14 -4.19
CA ALA A 27 -0.29 -28.10 -3.09
C ALA A 27 0.46 -27.58 -1.85
N TYR A 28 1.69 -27.10 -2.01
CA TYR A 28 2.48 -26.60 -0.90
C TYR A 28 1.93 -25.28 -0.31
N LEU A 29 1.76 -24.26 -1.15
CA LEU A 29 1.40 -22.91 -0.71
C LEU A 29 -0.04 -22.80 -0.19
N HIS A 30 -0.97 -23.51 -0.82
CA HIS A 30 -2.40 -23.38 -0.54
C HIS A 30 -2.96 -24.50 0.34
N SER A 31 -2.16 -25.54 0.61
CA SER A 31 -2.53 -26.56 1.60
C SER A 31 -1.81 -26.39 2.92
N ALA A 32 -0.58 -25.90 2.98
CA ALA A 32 0.21 -25.97 4.23
C ALA A 32 0.87 -24.64 4.68
N THR A 33 1.36 -23.80 3.75
CA THR A 33 2.27 -22.72 4.16
C THR A 33 1.68 -21.32 4.03
N MET A 34 1.68 -20.73 2.83
CA MET A 34 1.40 -19.31 2.63
C MET A 34 0.03 -18.89 3.19
N VAL A 35 -1.02 -19.65 2.88
CA VAL A 35 -2.38 -19.30 3.32
C VAL A 35 -2.61 -19.50 4.82
N LYS A 36 -1.79 -20.36 5.45
CA LYS A 36 -1.84 -20.61 6.89
C LYS A 36 -1.04 -19.58 7.70
N ALA A 37 -0.16 -18.79 7.08
CA ALA A 37 0.60 -17.76 7.77
C ALA A 37 -0.30 -16.72 8.46
N GLY A 38 -1.42 -16.33 7.81
CA GLY A 38 -2.41 -15.44 8.42
C GLY A 38 -3.11 -16.07 9.63
N VAL A 39 -3.49 -17.35 9.52
CA VAL A 39 -4.10 -18.12 10.62
C VAL A 39 -3.12 -18.31 11.78
N PHE A 40 -1.86 -18.64 11.48
CA PHE A 40 -0.79 -18.75 12.47
C PHE A 40 -0.56 -17.44 13.21
N LEU A 41 -0.54 -16.30 12.51
CA LEU A 41 -0.40 -15.00 13.17
C LEU A 41 -1.57 -14.72 14.12
N LEU A 42 -2.81 -15.01 13.71
CA LEU A 42 -3.98 -14.85 14.58
C LEU A 42 -3.88 -15.77 15.80
N ALA A 43 -3.55 -17.04 15.59
CA ALA A 43 -3.31 -18.02 16.64
C ALA A 43 -2.22 -17.54 17.63
N ARG A 44 -1.11 -17.02 17.12
CA ARG A 44 0.01 -16.55 17.95
C ARG A 44 -0.32 -15.31 18.77
N LEU A 45 -1.20 -14.45 18.27
CA LEU A 45 -1.65 -13.24 18.97
C LEU A 45 -2.87 -13.48 19.88
N ASN A 46 -3.51 -14.64 19.77
CA ASN A 46 -4.71 -14.97 20.55
C ASN A 46 -4.51 -14.91 22.07
N PRO A 47 -3.39 -15.35 22.68
CA PRO A 47 -3.18 -15.19 24.12
C PRO A 47 -3.17 -13.73 24.60
N ALA A 48 -2.83 -12.78 23.72
CA ALA A 48 -2.74 -11.36 24.07
C ALA A 48 -4.00 -10.55 23.69
N LEU A 49 -4.68 -10.93 22.60
CA LEU A 49 -5.80 -10.17 22.03
C LEU A 49 -7.16 -10.90 22.15
N GLY A 50 -7.12 -12.21 22.39
CA GLY A 50 -8.28 -13.08 22.53
C GLY A 50 -9.18 -12.68 23.69
N GLY A 51 -10.46 -13.05 23.60
CA GLY A 51 -11.48 -12.69 24.59
C GLY A 51 -11.97 -11.24 24.52
N THR A 52 -11.33 -10.36 23.74
CA THR A 52 -11.85 -9.00 23.54
C THR A 52 -13.03 -8.99 22.55
N PRO A 53 -14.09 -8.19 22.78
CA PRO A 53 -15.26 -8.14 21.89
C PRO A 53 -14.91 -7.81 20.44
N LEU A 54 -13.92 -6.94 20.25
CA LEU A 54 -13.45 -6.52 18.92
C LEU A 54 -12.76 -7.68 18.17
N TRP A 55 -11.90 -8.44 18.87
CA TRP A 55 -11.23 -9.61 18.31
C TRP A 55 -12.24 -10.70 17.93
N THR A 56 -13.07 -11.11 18.90
CA THR A 56 -14.11 -12.13 18.70
C THR A 56 -15.07 -11.71 17.58
N GLY A 57 -15.60 -10.48 17.64
CA GLY A 57 -16.56 -9.98 16.65
C GLY A 57 -15.98 -9.97 15.24
N MET A 58 -14.75 -9.48 15.05
CA MET A 58 -14.12 -9.48 13.73
C MET A 58 -13.80 -10.89 13.23
N LEU A 59 -13.18 -11.75 14.03
CA LEU A 59 -12.79 -13.08 13.57
C LEU A 59 -14.01 -13.97 13.29
N VAL A 60 -15.05 -13.90 14.14
CA VAL A 60 -16.30 -14.64 13.91
C VAL A 60 -17.01 -14.14 12.66
N ALA A 61 -17.17 -12.82 12.49
CA ALA A 61 -17.86 -12.27 11.31
C ALA A 61 -17.13 -12.60 10.02
N PHE A 62 -15.84 -12.26 9.93
CA PHE A 62 -15.04 -12.51 8.73
C PHE A 62 -14.85 -14.00 8.46
N GLY A 63 -14.59 -14.79 9.51
CA GLY A 63 -14.41 -16.24 9.40
C GLY A 63 -15.68 -16.96 8.94
N ALA A 64 -16.83 -16.68 9.56
CA ALA A 64 -18.11 -17.28 9.18
C ALA A 64 -18.54 -16.90 7.75
N THR A 65 -18.43 -15.61 7.39
CA THR A 65 -18.73 -15.15 6.02
C THR A 65 -17.82 -15.82 5.01
N THR A 66 -16.50 -15.86 5.27
CA THR A 66 -15.53 -16.52 4.37
C THR A 66 -15.79 -18.02 4.25
N MET A 67 -16.11 -18.68 5.36
CA MET A 67 -16.39 -20.11 5.41
C MET A 67 -17.55 -20.48 4.49
N VAL A 68 -18.68 -19.78 4.63
CA VAL A 68 -19.90 -20.06 3.85
C VAL A 68 -19.72 -19.65 2.40
N LEU A 69 -19.20 -18.44 2.13
CA LEU A 69 -18.98 -17.97 0.76
C LEU A 69 -17.97 -18.83 0.00
N GLY A 70 -16.86 -19.21 0.64
CA GLY A 70 -15.86 -20.09 0.02
C GLY A 70 -16.45 -21.46 -0.33
N ALA A 71 -17.25 -22.05 0.57
CA ALA A 71 -17.89 -23.34 0.35
C ALA A 71 -18.91 -23.26 -0.80
N PHE A 72 -19.71 -22.21 -0.81
CA PHE A 72 -20.70 -21.94 -1.84
C PHE A 72 -20.06 -21.74 -3.22
N LEU A 73 -19.02 -20.91 -3.31
CA LEU A 73 -18.31 -20.65 -4.56
C LEU A 73 -17.58 -21.90 -5.06
N ALA A 74 -17.00 -22.72 -4.17
CA ALA A 74 -16.33 -23.96 -4.55
C ALA A 74 -17.25 -24.93 -5.29
N TRP A 75 -18.51 -25.03 -4.87
CA TRP A 75 -19.50 -25.90 -5.50
C TRP A 75 -19.87 -25.49 -6.94
N GLN A 76 -19.81 -24.19 -7.24
CA GLN A 76 -20.14 -23.64 -8.56
C GLN A 76 -19.03 -23.84 -9.61
N GLN A 77 -17.79 -24.01 -9.17
CA GLN A 77 -16.65 -24.15 -10.09
C GLN A 77 -16.66 -25.49 -10.83
N ARG A 78 -16.00 -25.52 -12.00
CA ARG A 78 -15.82 -26.72 -12.84
C ARG A 78 -14.38 -27.20 -12.90
N ASP A 79 -13.42 -26.29 -12.83
CA ASP A 79 -11.99 -26.63 -12.81
C ASP A 79 -11.59 -27.17 -11.43
N LEU A 80 -10.91 -28.33 -11.40
CA LEU A 80 -10.46 -29.02 -10.19
C LEU A 80 -9.64 -28.11 -9.26
N LYS A 81 -8.68 -27.33 -9.78
CA LYS A 81 -7.85 -26.45 -8.95
C LYS A 81 -8.66 -25.28 -8.38
N ARG A 82 -9.57 -24.70 -9.15
CA ARG A 82 -10.45 -23.62 -8.67
C ARG A 82 -11.41 -24.12 -7.60
N ILE A 83 -12.00 -25.31 -7.76
CA ILE A 83 -12.81 -25.97 -6.72
C ILE A 83 -11.99 -26.12 -5.43
N LEU A 84 -10.75 -26.60 -5.55
CA LEU A 84 -9.84 -26.77 -4.42
C LEU A 84 -9.43 -25.44 -3.78
N ALA A 85 -9.23 -24.38 -4.57
CA ALA A 85 -8.90 -23.04 -4.07
C ALA A 85 -10.03 -22.44 -3.23
N TYR A 86 -11.27 -22.48 -3.70
CA TYR A 86 -12.41 -21.94 -2.94
C TYR A 86 -12.74 -22.79 -1.71
N SER A 87 -12.58 -24.11 -1.78
CA SER A 87 -12.72 -24.94 -0.57
C SER A 87 -11.57 -24.70 0.42
N THR A 88 -10.38 -24.28 -0.03
CA THR A 88 -9.34 -23.74 0.86
C THR A 88 -9.76 -22.40 1.49
N VAL A 89 -10.37 -21.48 0.73
CA VAL A 89 -10.95 -20.23 1.30
C VAL A 89 -11.94 -20.58 2.42
N SER A 90 -12.84 -21.53 2.17
CA SER A 90 -13.80 -22.00 3.17
C SER A 90 -13.11 -22.51 4.44
N ALA A 91 -12.14 -23.42 4.29
CA ALA A 91 -11.42 -24.01 5.41
C ALA A 91 -10.62 -22.96 6.22
N LEU A 92 -10.03 -21.96 5.57
CA LEU A 92 -9.36 -20.85 6.25
C LEU A 92 -10.36 -19.99 7.01
N GLY A 93 -11.55 -19.75 6.43
CA GLY A 93 -12.67 -19.11 7.12
C GLY A 93 -13.07 -19.86 8.38
N THR A 94 -13.19 -21.19 8.30
CA THR A 94 -13.46 -22.05 9.47
C THR A 94 -12.39 -21.89 10.55
N LEU A 95 -11.10 -21.90 10.18
CA LEU A 95 -10.01 -21.73 11.15
C LEU A 95 -10.05 -20.36 11.84
N VAL A 96 -10.29 -19.29 11.08
CA VAL A 96 -10.42 -17.93 11.63
C VAL A 96 -11.64 -17.82 12.55
N LEU A 97 -12.77 -18.41 12.16
CA LEU A 97 -13.98 -18.48 12.98
C LEU A 97 -13.71 -19.18 14.31
N LEU A 98 -13.08 -20.36 14.29
CA LEU A 98 -12.81 -21.15 15.50
C LEU A 98 -11.87 -20.42 16.46
N ILE A 99 -10.82 -19.76 15.96
CA ILE A 99 -9.95 -18.90 16.78
C ILE A 99 -10.77 -17.73 17.37
N GLY A 100 -11.69 -17.16 16.59
CA GLY A 100 -12.57 -16.08 17.03
C GLY A 100 -13.55 -16.47 18.14
N ILE A 101 -14.14 -17.68 18.09
CA ILE A 101 -15.03 -18.20 19.13
C ILE A 101 -14.28 -18.29 20.47
N GLY A 102 -13.00 -18.70 20.44
CA GLY A 102 -12.08 -18.55 21.56
C GLY A 102 -12.34 -19.46 22.77
N THR A 103 -13.29 -20.39 22.70
CA THR A 103 -13.48 -21.43 23.73
C THR A 103 -12.46 -22.55 23.58
N ASP A 104 -12.16 -23.29 24.65
CA ASP A 104 -11.21 -24.40 24.63
C ASP A 104 -11.51 -25.43 23.53
N VAL A 105 -12.79 -25.75 23.36
CA VAL A 105 -13.26 -26.66 22.31
C VAL A 105 -13.01 -26.06 20.92
N ALA A 106 -13.24 -24.76 20.73
CA ALA A 106 -13.00 -24.09 19.45
C ALA A 106 -11.50 -24.00 19.12
N LEU A 107 -10.64 -23.67 20.09
CA LEU A 107 -9.19 -23.65 19.90
C LEU A 107 -8.65 -25.05 19.58
N LYS A 108 -9.15 -26.08 20.26
CA LYS A 108 -8.88 -27.49 19.95
C LYS A 108 -9.33 -27.86 18.53
N ALA A 109 -10.56 -27.49 18.15
CA ALA A 109 -11.10 -27.72 16.82
C ALA A 109 -10.24 -27.02 15.76
N ALA A 110 -9.76 -25.80 16.01
CA ALA A 110 -8.93 -25.04 15.08
C ALA A 110 -7.62 -25.79 14.77
N ILE A 111 -6.91 -26.27 15.79
CA ILE A 111 -5.65 -27.01 15.61
C ILE A 111 -5.88 -28.36 14.93
N VAL A 112 -6.89 -29.12 15.36
CA VAL A 112 -7.22 -30.41 14.71
C VAL A 112 -7.57 -30.18 13.24
N PHE A 113 -8.46 -29.22 12.95
CA PHE A 113 -8.87 -28.92 11.58
C PHE A 113 -7.73 -28.36 10.73
N LEU A 114 -6.80 -27.61 11.31
CA LEU A 114 -5.59 -27.12 10.62
C LEU A 114 -4.77 -28.28 10.04
N VAL A 115 -4.58 -29.33 10.83
CA VAL A 115 -3.84 -30.54 10.43
C VAL A 115 -4.65 -31.35 9.42
N VAL A 116 -5.91 -31.65 9.73
CA VAL A 116 -6.85 -32.33 8.82
C VAL A 116 -6.81 -31.69 7.43
N HIS A 117 -7.01 -30.36 7.38
CA HIS A 117 -7.03 -29.60 6.14
C HIS A 117 -5.70 -29.70 5.39
N SER A 118 -4.56 -29.63 6.08
CA SER A 118 -3.24 -29.74 5.43
C SER A 118 -3.06 -31.08 4.73
N LEU A 119 -3.48 -32.17 5.37
CA LEU A 119 -3.31 -33.53 4.86
C LEU A 119 -4.20 -33.79 3.64
N TYR A 120 -5.52 -33.64 3.79
CA TYR A 120 -6.43 -33.96 2.69
C TYR A 120 -6.26 -32.98 1.51
N LYS A 121 -6.02 -31.69 1.78
CA LYS A 121 -5.92 -30.68 0.72
C LYS A 121 -4.66 -30.86 -0.10
N GLY A 122 -3.54 -31.14 0.56
CA GLY A 122 -2.28 -31.46 -0.12
C GLY A 122 -2.44 -32.69 -1.02
N ALA A 123 -3.06 -33.75 -0.51
CA ALA A 123 -3.37 -34.95 -1.30
C ALA A 123 -4.25 -34.62 -2.52
N LEU A 124 -5.36 -33.90 -2.33
CA LEU A 124 -6.29 -33.59 -3.41
C LEU A 124 -5.70 -32.66 -4.48
N PHE A 125 -4.84 -31.70 -4.13
CA PHE A 125 -4.13 -30.91 -5.13
C PHE A 125 -3.17 -31.78 -5.96
N LEU A 126 -2.42 -32.68 -5.31
CA LEU A 126 -1.53 -33.59 -6.04
C LEU A 126 -2.31 -34.56 -6.94
N VAL A 127 -3.46 -35.07 -6.47
CA VAL A 127 -4.40 -35.87 -7.30
C VAL A 127 -4.89 -35.07 -8.50
N ALA A 128 -5.32 -33.82 -8.31
CA ALA A 128 -5.74 -32.95 -9.42
C ALA A 128 -4.60 -32.72 -10.42
N GLY A 129 -3.36 -32.63 -9.95
CA GLY A 129 -2.17 -32.53 -10.81
C GLY A 129 -1.87 -33.78 -11.61
N ALA A 130 -2.05 -34.96 -11.00
CA ALA A 130 -1.90 -36.24 -11.70
C ALA A 130 -2.98 -36.41 -12.77
N VAL A 131 -4.24 -36.04 -12.48
CA VAL A 131 -5.34 -36.07 -13.45
C VAL A 131 -5.08 -35.10 -14.62
N ASP A 132 -4.67 -33.87 -14.33
CA ASP A 132 -4.31 -32.86 -15.35
C ASP A 132 -3.19 -33.37 -16.27
N HIS A 133 -2.14 -33.95 -15.69
CA HIS A 133 -1.02 -34.53 -16.44
C HIS A 133 -1.44 -35.70 -17.33
N ALA A 134 -2.28 -36.60 -16.81
CA ALA A 134 -2.68 -37.82 -17.51
C ALA A 134 -3.75 -37.60 -18.58
N THR A 135 -4.61 -36.59 -18.43
CA THR A 135 -5.81 -36.41 -19.26
C THR A 135 -5.83 -35.13 -20.09
N GLY A 136 -4.99 -34.14 -19.74
CA GLY A 136 -4.97 -32.81 -20.36
C GLY A 136 -6.18 -31.94 -20.02
N SER A 137 -7.11 -32.40 -19.18
CA SER A 137 -8.26 -31.62 -18.73
C SER A 137 -8.35 -31.57 -17.21
N ARG A 138 -8.97 -30.50 -16.70
CA ARG A 138 -9.27 -30.29 -15.29
C ARG A 138 -10.76 -30.06 -15.06
N ASP A 139 -11.57 -30.13 -16.10
CA ASP A 139 -13.00 -29.87 -15.99
C ASP A 139 -13.72 -31.12 -15.47
N VAL A 140 -14.28 -31.03 -14.26
CA VAL A 140 -15.02 -32.14 -13.64
C VAL A 140 -16.29 -32.52 -14.40
N THR A 141 -16.73 -31.72 -15.36
CA THR A 141 -17.87 -32.05 -16.23
C THR A 141 -17.48 -32.92 -17.41
N GLU A 142 -16.20 -32.96 -17.77
CA GLU A 142 -15.67 -33.75 -18.90
C GLU A 142 -14.93 -35.00 -18.42
N LEU A 143 -14.44 -35.01 -17.17
CA LEU A 143 -13.69 -36.12 -16.58
C LEU A 143 -14.63 -37.16 -15.96
N SER A 144 -14.53 -38.41 -16.40
CA SER A 144 -15.17 -39.58 -15.78
C SER A 144 -14.49 -40.90 -16.15
N GLY A 145 -14.60 -41.90 -15.28
CA GLY A 145 -14.15 -43.28 -15.50
C GLY A 145 -12.63 -43.52 -15.45
N LEU A 146 -11.86 -42.61 -14.85
CA LEU A 146 -10.39 -42.70 -14.77
C LEU A 146 -9.86 -43.81 -13.83
N ALA A 147 -10.69 -44.39 -12.96
CA ALA A 147 -10.23 -45.35 -11.94
C ALA A 147 -9.54 -46.60 -12.51
N ARG A 148 -9.89 -47.01 -13.74
CA ARG A 148 -9.24 -48.16 -14.40
C ARG A 148 -7.83 -47.82 -14.89
N ALA A 149 -7.62 -46.60 -15.37
CA ALA A 149 -6.34 -46.13 -15.89
C ALA A 149 -5.39 -45.65 -14.78
N MET A 150 -5.95 -45.11 -13.69
CA MET A 150 -5.19 -44.51 -12.58
C MET A 150 -5.67 -45.03 -11.21
N PRO A 151 -5.59 -46.34 -10.93
CA PRO A 151 -6.18 -46.94 -9.73
C PRO A 151 -5.55 -46.43 -8.43
N TRP A 152 -4.26 -46.12 -8.42
CA TRP A 152 -3.57 -45.65 -7.22
C TRP A 152 -3.90 -44.20 -6.92
N THR A 153 -3.93 -43.36 -7.97
CA THR A 153 -4.39 -41.97 -7.83
C THR A 153 -5.85 -41.92 -7.41
N ALA A 154 -6.71 -42.80 -7.95
CA ALA A 154 -8.12 -42.91 -7.54
C ALA A 154 -8.26 -43.30 -6.07
N GLY A 155 -7.47 -44.29 -5.60
CA GLY A 155 -7.45 -44.72 -4.21
C GLY A 155 -6.99 -43.60 -3.25
N ALA A 156 -5.90 -42.91 -3.59
CA ALA A 156 -5.41 -41.77 -2.80
C ALA A 156 -6.43 -40.62 -2.77
N GLY A 157 -7.06 -40.31 -3.90
CA GLY A 157 -8.13 -39.32 -4.01
C GLY A 157 -9.35 -39.68 -3.17
N ALA A 158 -9.78 -40.95 -3.18
CA ALA A 158 -10.88 -41.44 -2.36
C ALA A 158 -10.59 -41.28 -0.87
N LEU A 159 -9.43 -41.74 -0.39
CA LEU A 159 -9.03 -41.59 1.01
C LEU A 159 -9.02 -40.12 1.45
N ALA A 160 -8.45 -39.23 0.62
CA ALA A 160 -8.43 -37.80 0.90
C ALA A 160 -9.84 -37.18 0.90
N ALA A 161 -10.72 -37.61 0.00
CA ALA A 161 -12.10 -37.14 -0.06
C ALA A 161 -12.96 -37.65 1.10
N LEU A 162 -12.77 -38.89 1.55
CA LEU A 162 -13.43 -39.41 2.76
C LEU A 162 -13.01 -38.60 3.99
N SER A 163 -11.72 -38.23 4.09
CA SER A 163 -11.25 -37.32 5.12
C SER A 163 -11.84 -35.90 4.97
N MET A 164 -11.94 -35.35 3.75
CA MET A 164 -12.53 -34.03 3.51
C MET A 164 -14.04 -33.99 3.85
N ALA A 165 -14.78 -35.05 3.52
CA ALA A 165 -16.19 -35.21 3.88
C ALA A 165 -16.39 -35.45 5.39
N GLY A 166 -15.31 -35.77 6.10
CA GLY A 166 -15.30 -36.08 7.52
C GLY A 166 -16.07 -37.36 7.82
N LEU A 167 -15.70 -38.47 7.19
CA LEU A 167 -16.28 -39.79 7.47
C LEU A 167 -15.39 -40.61 8.41
N PRO A 168 -15.96 -41.45 9.31
CA PRO A 168 -15.16 -42.39 10.10
C PRO A 168 -14.43 -43.40 9.20
N PRO A 169 -13.22 -43.88 9.55
CA PRO A 169 -12.42 -43.57 10.75
C PRO A 169 -11.36 -42.47 10.51
N PHE A 170 -11.56 -41.55 9.58
CA PHE A 170 -10.55 -40.55 9.22
C PHE A 170 -10.43 -39.42 10.25
N PHE A 171 -9.26 -38.79 10.33
CA PHE A 171 -9.04 -37.64 11.22
C PHE A 171 -9.98 -36.47 10.91
N GLY A 172 -10.44 -36.35 9.66
CA GLY A 172 -11.44 -35.37 9.27
C GLY A 172 -12.81 -35.54 9.92
N PHE A 173 -13.20 -36.76 10.32
CA PHE A 173 -14.42 -36.97 11.11
C PHE A 173 -14.29 -36.27 12.47
N VAL A 174 -13.17 -36.49 13.16
CA VAL A 174 -12.89 -35.85 14.46
C VAL A 174 -12.86 -34.33 14.32
N GLY A 175 -12.23 -33.80 13.27
CA GLY A 175 -12.24 -32.36 13.00
C GLY A 175 -13.65 -31.79 12.79
N LYS A 176 -14.50 -32.47 12.02
CA LYS A 176 -15.88 -32.04 11.77
C LYS A 176 -16.76 -32.09 13.03
N GLU A 177 -16.65 -33.15 13.81
CA GLU A 177 -17.38 -33.28 15.09
C GLU A 177 -16.99 -32.15 16.06
N LEU A 178 -15.69 -31.84 16.17
CA LEU A 178 -15.20 -30.74 17.01
C LEU A 178 -15.65 -29.36 16.51
N ILE A 179 -15.78 -29.16 15.19
CA ILE A 179 -16.35 -27.93 14.65
C ILE A 179 -17.81 -27.78 15.09
N TYR A 180 -18.61 -28.85 15.02
CA TYR A 180 -19.99 -28.80 15.48
C TYR A 180 -20.12 -28.61 16.98
N GLU A 181 -19.28 -29.27 17.77
CA GLU A 181 -19.21 -29.06 19.21
C GLU A 181 -18.87 -27.59 19.54
N ALA A 182 -17.86 -27.03 18.87
CA ALA A 182 -17.43 -25.64 19.06
C ALA A 182 -18.53 -24.62 18.70
N THR A 183 -19.32 -24.86 17.65
CA THR A 183 -20.40 -23.95 17.25
C THR A 183 -21.67 -24.13 18.07
N LEU A 184 -21.99 -25.36 18.49
CA LEU A 184 -23.17 -25.66 19.31
C LEU A 184 -23.03 -25.13 20.74
N TYR A 185 -21.81 -25.15 21.27
CA TYR A 185 -21.50 -24.62 22.60
C TYR A 185 -20.78 -23.26 22.52
N ALA A 186 -20.93 -22.53 21.42
CA ALA A 186 -20.41 -21.17 21.32
C ALA A 186 -21.14 -20.25 22.33
N PRO A 187 -20.45 -19.27 22.95
CA PRO A 187 -21.10 -18.38 23.92
C PRO A 187 -22.23 -17.53 23.31
N ASN A 188 -22.10 -17.18 22.03
CA ASN A 188 -23.02 -16.30 21.30
C ASN A 188 -23.26 -16.84 19.88
N TRP A 189 -24.38 -16.45 19.27
CA TRP A 189 -24.72 -16.74 17.87
C TRP A 189 -24.80 -18.24 17.51
N VAL A 190 -25.02 -19.11 18.49
CA VAL A 190 -25.04 -20.58 18.38
C VAL A 190 -25.76 -21.09 17.13
N VAL A 191 -27.01 -20.65 16.92
CA VAL A 191 -27.83 -21.10 15.79
C VAL A 191 -27.20 -20.70 14.46
N ILE A 192 -26.78 -19.43 14.33
CA ILE A 192 -26.19 -18.92 13.08
C ILE A 192 -24.87 -19.63 12.79
N LEU A 193 -24.00 -19.79 13.79
CA LEU A 193 -22.69 -20.42 13.61
C LEU A 193 -22.81 -21.91 13.29
N THR A 194 -23.73 -22.62 13.95
CA THR A 194 -23.96 -24.05 13.72
C THR A 194 -24.57 -24.27 12.33
N VAL A 195 -25.57 -23.47 11.94
CA VAL A 195 -26.15 -23.54 10.58
C VAL A 195 -25.08 -23.22 9.53
N ALA A 196 -24.26 -22.18 9.74
CA ALA A 196 -23.17 -21.85 8.83
C ALA A 196 -22.16 -22.99 8.69
N ALA A 197 -21.77 -23.63 9.80
CA ALA A 197 -20.86 -24.77 9.79
C ALA A 197 -21.45 -25.99 9.06
N VAL A 198 -22.73 -26.31 9.31
CA VAL A 198 -23.43 -27.39 8.61
C VAL A 198 -23.50 -27.11 7.12
N VAL A 199 -23.91 -25.91 6.71
CA VAL A 199 -23.98 -25.51 5.29
C VAL A 199 -22.60 -25.63 4.61
N ALA A 200 -21.55 -25.10 5.25
CA ALA A 200 -20.20 -25.18 4.69
C ALA A 200 -19.71 -26.63 4.55
N ASN A 201 -19.96 -27.47 5.56
CA ASN A 201 -19.58 -28.88 5.52
C ASN A 201 -20.41 -29.71 4.54
N VAL A 202 -21.69 -29.39 4.34
CA VAL A 202 -22.53 -29.99 3.29
C VAL A 202 -21.90 -29.76 1.91
N PHE A 203 -21.49 -28.52 1.63
CA PHE A 203 -20.76 -28.21 0.40
C PHE A 203 -19.38 -28.87 0.34
N ASN A 204 -18.67 -29.02 1.46
CA ASN A 204 -17.41 -29.77 1.48
C ASN A 204 -17.60 -31.25 1.09
N VAL A 205 -18.70 -31.88 1.51
CA VAL A 205 -19.06 -33.25 1.06
C VAL A 205 -19.30 -33.27 -0.46
N VAL A 206 -20.02 -32.28 -0.99
CA VAL A 206 -20.24 -32.15 -2.44
C VAL A 206 -18.91 -31.97 -3.17
N VAL A 207 -18.03 -31.10 -2.68
CA VAL A 207 -16.71 -30.83 -3.27
C VAL A 207 -15.83 -32.08 -3.22
N ALA A 208 -15.84 -32.83 -2.12
CA ALA A 208 -15.12 -34.10 -2.02
C ALA A 208 -15.59 -35.08 -3.11
N GLY A 209 -16.91 -35.16 -3.36
CA GLY A 209 -17.47 -35.92 -4.46
C GLY A 209 -17.05 -35.41 -5.85
N LEU A 210 -17.01 -34.09 -6.05
CA LEU A 210 -16.62 -33.50 -7.34
C LEU A 210 -15.14 -33.70 -7.70
N VAL A 211 -14.25 -33.64 -6.71
CA VAL A 211 -12.81 -33.74 -6.94
C VAL A 211 -12.34 -35.19 -6.98
N ALA A 212 -12.93 -36.08 -6.19
CA ALA A 212 -12.46 -37.45 -6.08
C ALA A 212 -13.43 -38.49 -6.64
N LEU A 213 -14.76 -38.33 -6.57
CA LEU A 213 -15.67 -39.36 -7.09
C LEU A 213 -15.95 -39.16 -8.58
N ARG A 214 -16.29 -37.94 -8.97
CA ARG A 214 -16.72 -37.62 -10.34
C ARG A 214 -15.68 -37.92 -11.43
N PRO A 215 -14.38 -37.58 -11.27
CA PRO A 215 -13.38 -37.83 -12.32
C PRO A 215 -13.08 -39.31 -12.52
N PHE A 216 -13.17 -40.11 -11.46
CA PHE A 216 -12.68 -41.49 -11.46
C PHE A 216 -13.76 -42.54 -11.68
N TRP A 217 -14.99 -42.29 -11.23
CA TRP A 217 -16.12 -43.22 -11.35
C TRP A 217 -17.16 -42.75 -12.37
N GLY A 218 -17.86 -43.72 -12.98
CA GLY A 218 -18.86 -43.48 -14.03
C GLY A 218 -18.48 -44.10 -15.37
N THR A 219 -19.21 -43.73 -16.41
CA THR A 219 -18.91 -44.13 -17.79
C THR A 219 -17.62 -43.45 -18.26
N PRO A 220 -16.62 -44.20 -18.76
CA PRO A 220 -15.38 -43.62 -19.27
C PRO A 220 -15.62 -42.48 -20.26
N SER A 221 -15.00 -41.34 -19.97
CA SER A 221 -14.96 -40.17 -20.85
C SER A 221 -13.93 -40.36 -21.98
N ALA A 222 -13.99 -39.54 -23.03
CA ALA A 222 -12.95 -39.53 -24.07
C ALA A 222 -11.54 -39.30 -23.50
N HIS A 223 -11.44 -38.50 -22.43
CA HIS A 223 -10.19 -38.29 -21.69
C HIS A 223 -9.64 -39.54 -21.00
N ALA A 224 -10.49 -40.53 -20.71
CA ALA A 224 -10.07 -41.76 -20.04
C ALA A 224 -9.33 -42.73 -20.98
N GLU A 225 -9.51 -42.62 -22.30
CA GLU A 225 -8.87 -43.51 -23.28
C GLU A 225 -7.34 -43.31 -23.35
N HIS A 226 -6.88 -42.07 -23.10
CA HIS A 226 -5.46 -41.71 -23.11
C HIS A 226 -4.87 -41.52 -21.71
N ALA A 227 -5.69 -41.71 -20.68
CA ALA A 227 -5.25 -41.59 -19.30
C ALA A 227 -4.26 -42.70 -18.94
N HIS A 228 -3.27 -42.35 -18.13
CA HIS A 228 -2.28 -43.29 -17.62
C HIS A 228 -1.90 -42.90 -16.19
N GLU A 229 -1.51 -43.88 -15.39
CA GLU A 229 -1.01 -43.63 -14.04
C GLU A 229 0.31 -42.83 -14.10
N GLY A 230 0.46 -41.87 -13.19
CA GLY A 230 1.70 -41.12 -13.07
C GLY A 230 2.86 -41.98 -12.60
N GLY A 231 4.10 -41.49 -12.79
CA GLY A 231 5.28 -42.15 -12.24
C GLY A 231 5.21 -42.29 -10.71
N PHE A 232 6.02 -43.19 -10.13
CA PHE A 232 5.99 -43.53 -8.70
C PHE A 232 5.92 -42.30 -7.76
N PHE A 233 6.73 -41.26 -8.02
CA PHE A 233 6.76 -40.05 -7.18
C PHE A 233 5.48 -39.19 -7.29
N MET A 234 4.76 -39.23 -8.41
CA MET A 234 3.48 -38.53 -8.56
C MET A 234 2.38 -39.18 -7.73
N VAL A 235 2.43 -40.50 -7.55
CA VAL A 235 1.46 -41.27 -6.75
C VAL A 235 1.82 -41.27 -5.26
N LEU A 236 3.12 -41.37 -4.94
CA LEU A 236 3.61 -41.46 -3.57
C LEU A 236 3.15 -40.29 -2.70
N GLY A 237 3.25 -39.05 -3.22
CA GLY A 237 2.85 -37.83 -2.50
C GLY A 237 1.38 -37.83 -2.02
N PRO A 238 0.40 -37.93 -2.94
CA PRO A 238 -1.01 -37.97 -2.55
C PRO A 238 -1.36 -39.19 -1.70
N ALA A 239 -0.81 -40.37 -2.00
CA ALA A 239 -1.05 -41.58 -1.22
C ALA A 239 -0.52 -41.44 0.22
N PHE A 240 0.70 -40.91 0.39
CA PHE A 240 1.30 -40.68 1.70
C PHE A 240 0.47 -39.70 2.54
N LEU A 241 0.04 -38.58 1.96
CA LEU A 241 -0.77 -37.59 2.70
C LEU A 241 -2.17 -38.12 3.04
N ALA A 242 -2.81 -38.85 2.12
CA ALA A 242 -4.15 -39.40 2.35
C ALA A 242 -4.12 -40.53 3.40
N THR A 243 -3.14 -41.42 3.33
CA THR A 243 -2.94 -42.48 4.34
C THR A 243 -2.57 -41.91 5.71
N LEU A 244 -1.77 -40.83 5.77
CA LEU A 244 -1.47 -40.16 7.03
C LEU A 244 -2.73 -39.56 7.68
N GLY A 245 -3.69 -39.06 6.88
CA GLY A 245 -5.00 -38.60 7.37
C GLY A 245 -5.87 -39.73 7.95
N LEU A 246 -5.78 -40.93 7.40
CA LEU A 246 -6.42 -42.13 7.95
C LEU A 246 -5.73 -42.58 9.24
N LEU A 247 -4.40 -42.72 9.21
CA LEU A 247 -3.60 -43.13 10.37
C LEU A 247 -3.75 -42.17 11.54
N ALA A 248 -3.83 -40.85 11.28
CA ALA A 248 -4.08 -39.86 12.32
C ALA A 248 -5.46 -40.03 12.99
N GLY A 249 -6.46 -40.55 12.25
CA GLY A 249 -7.78 -40.90 12.79
C GLY A 249 -7.75 -42.19 13.61
N LEU A 250 -6.96 -43.18 13.21
CA LEU A 250 -6.81 -44.43 13.95
C LEU A 250 -5.91 -44.29 15.20
N LEU A 251 -4.88 -43.44 15.14
CA LEU A 251 -3.87 -43.23 16.17
C LEU A 251 -4.09 -41.90 16.91
N LEU A 252 -5.30 -41.65 17.42
CA LEU A 252 -5.65 -40.36 18.04
C LEU A 252 -4.82 -40.03 19.28
N THR A 253 -4.51 -41.01 20.12
CA THR A 253 -3.76 -40.77 21.37
C THR A 253 -2.39 -40.12 21.13
N PRO A 254 -1.48 -40.70 20.31
CA PRO A 254 -0.19 -40.07 20.05
C PRO A 254 -0.32 -38.75 19.29
N VAL A 255 -1.27 -38.62 18.36
CA VAL A 255 -1.51 -37.35 17.65
C VAL A 255 -1.95 -36.25 18.63
N SER A 256 -2.84 -36.59 19.55
CA SER A 256 -3.35 -35.69 20.58
C SER A 256 -2.26 -35.23 21.54
N SER A 257 -1.45 -36.15 22.06
CA SER A 257 -0.45 -35.84 23.09
C SER A 257 0.81 -35.18 22.54
N LEU A 258 1.29 -35.60 21.36
CA LEU A 258 2.56 -35.11 20.80
C LEU A 258 2.42 -33.80 20.03
N PHE A 259 1.31 -33.59 19.33
CA PHE A 259 1.15 -32.46 18.42
C PHE A 259 0.02 -31.51 18.83
N VAL A 260 -1.20 -32.02 19.03
CA VAL A 260 -2.37 -31.16 19.24
C VAL A 260 -2.34 -30.50 20.63
N GLY A 261 -2.05 -31.25 21.70
CA GLY A 261 -2.01 -30.77 23.07
C GLY A 261 -1.06 -29.58 23.29
N PRO A 262 0.23 -29.70 22.92
CA PRO A 262 1.18 -28.59 23.02
C PRO A 262 0.76 -27.37 22.19
N ALA A 263 0.24 -27.58 20.98
CA ALA A 263 -0.18 -26.49 20.11
C ALA A 263 -1.40 -25.73 20.65
N VAL A 264 -2.39 -26.44 21.19
CA VAL A 264 -3.55 -25.80 21.82
C VAL A 264 -3.16 -25.10 23.11
N SER A 265 -2.27 -25.69 23.92
CA SER A 265 -1.77 -25.03 25.14
C SER A 265 -1.05 -23.72 24.82
N ALA A 266 -0.23 -23.70 23.77
CA ALA A 266 0.43 -22.48 23.30
C ALA A 266 -0.56 -21.43 22.74
N LEU A 267 -1.67 -21.86 22.16
CA LEU A 267 -2.73 -21.02 21.61
C LEU A 267 -3.66 -20.44 22.70
N ALA A 268 -3.96 -21.23 23.72
CA ALA A 268 -4.77 -20.85 24.87
C ALA A 268 -3.99 -20.00 25.88
N GLY A 269 -2.67 -20.17 25.94
CA GLY A 269 -1.81 -19.50 26.94
C GLY A 269 -1.72 -20.25 28.27
N GLU A 270 -2.33 -21.43 28.38
CA GLU A 270 -2.35 -22.27 29.58
C GLU A 270 -2.24 -23.76 29.23
N SER A 271 -1.79 -24.57 30.20
CA SER A 271 -1.60 -26.01 30.00
C SER A 271 -2.94 -26.75 29.94
N THR A 272 -3.28 -27.30 28.78
CA THR A 272 -4.54 -28.05 28.57
C THR A 272 -4.27 -29.52 28.25
N LYS A 273 -4.90 -30.44 29.00
CA LYS A 273 -4.87 -31.87 28.67
C LYS A 273 -5.96 -32.19 27.65
N ILE A 274 -5.55 -32.58 26.45
CA ILE A 274 -6.48 -32.88 25.36
C ILE A 274 -6.63 -34.38 25.18
N LYS A 275 -7.87 -34.86 25.33
CA LYS A 275 -8.28 -36.19 24.90
C LYS A 275 -9.08 -36.06 23.60
N LEU A 276 -8.65 -36.80 22.58
CA LEU A 276 -9.40 -37.00 21.35
C LEU A 276 -9.99 -38.41 21.38
N SER A 277 -11.23 -38.53 20.94
CA SER A 277 -11.91 -39.81 20.75
C SER A 277 -12.57 -39.82 19.39
N LEU A 278 -12.55 -40.97 18.73
CA LEU A 278 -13.18 -41.17 17.43
C LEU A 278 -14.69 -41.35 17.55
N TRP A 279 -15.19 -41.77 18.72
CA TRP A 279 -16.60 -42.07 18.92
C TRP A 279 -17.01 -41.76 20.35
N HIS A 280 -18.00 -40.88 20.52
CA HIS A 280 -18.51 -40.46 21.82
C HIS A 280 -19.94 -41.00 22.10
N GLY A 281 -20.43 -41.93 21.29
CA GLY A 281 -21.82 -42.41 21.33
C GLY A 281 -22.74 -41.63 20.39
N ILE A 282 -24.05 -41.87 20.50
CA ILE A 282 -25.08 -41.10 19.78
C ILE A 282 -25.22 -39.76 20.50
N ASN A 283 -24.67 -38.70 19.91
CA ASN A 283 -24.70 -37.34 20.42
C ASN A 283 -25.20 -36.36 19.34
N PRO A 284 -25.48 -35.09 19.68
CA PRO A 284 -25.95 -34.10 18.71
C PRO A 284 -24.97 -33.87 17.54
N MET A 285 -23.66 -33.95 17.79
CA MET A 285 -22.61 -33.75 16.79
C MET A 285 -22.66 -34.84 15.71
N LEU A 286 -22.81 -36.10 16.11
CA LEU A 286 -22.99 -37.23 15.21
C LEU A 286 -24.26 -37.08 14.37
N MET A 287 -25.38 -36.64 14.97
CA MET A 287 -26.62 -36.37 14.24
C MET A 287 -26.43 -35.30 13.17
N LEU A 288 -25.75 -34.19 13.50
CA LEU A 288 -25.39 -33.14 12.54
C LEU A 288 -24.45 -33.68 11.45
N SER A 289 -23.49 -34.54 11.80
CA SER A 289 -22.58 -35.17 10.84
C SER A 289 -23.29 -36.10 9.86
N VAL A 290 -24.21 -36.93 10.33
CA VAL A 290 -25.06 -37.78 9.48
C VAL A 290 -25.92 -36.92 8.57
N LEU A 291 -26.58 -35.89 9.12
CA LEU A 291 -27.37 -34.93 8.34
C LEU A 291 -26.53 -34.25 7.26
N THR A 292 -25.32 -33.82 7.59
CA THR A 292 -24.39 -33.16 6.66
C THR A 292 -24.03 -34.05 5.48
N VAL A 293 -23.70 -35.31 5.76
CA VAL A 293 -23.35 -36.29 4.72
C VAL A 293 -24.56 -36.61 3.86
N ALA A 294 -25.73 -36.81 4.47
CA ALA A 294 -26.97 -37.08 3.74
C ALA A 294 -27.37 -35.91 2.81
N LEU A 295 -27.40 -34.68 3.33
CA LEU A 295 -27.71 -33.48 2.53
C LEU A 295 -26.64 -33.25 1.45
N GLY A 296 -25.36 -33.43 1.77
CA GLY A 296 -24.28 -33.32 0.80
C GLY A 296 -24.40 -34.32 -0.34
N ALA A 297 -24.73 -35.58 -0.04
CA ALA A 297 -24.96 -36.62 -1.05
C ALA A 297 -26.16 -36.29 -1.96
N VAL A 298 -27.26 -35.79 -1.37
CA VAL A 298 -28.45 -35.35 -2.12
C VAL A 298 -28.09 -34.19 -3.05
N ILE A 299 -27.45 -33.13 -2.54
CA ILE A 299 -27.06 -31.97 -3.36
C ILE A 299 -26.07 -32.38 -4.46
N TYR A 300 -25.12 -33.27 -4.16
CA TYR A 300 -24.18 -33.81 -5.16
C TYR A 300 -24.93 -34.52 -6.29
N ARG A 301 -25.92 -35.36 -5.97
CA ARG A 301 -26.72 -36.11 -6.95
C ARG A 301 -27.56 -35.22 -7.87
N PHE A 302 -28.05 -34.08 -7.36
CA PHE A 302 -28.89 -33.13 -8.09
C PHE A 302 -28.16 -31.86 -8.55
N ARG A 303 -26.81 -31.84 -8.50
CA ARG A 303 -25.99 -30.67 -8.85
C ARG A 303 -26.26 -30.12 -10.24
N SER A 304 -26.47 -30.99 -11.25
CA SER A 304 -26.66 -30.56 -12.64
C SER A 304 -27.88 -29.64 -12.80
N GLY A 305 -28.96 -29.89 -12.05
CA GLY A 305 -30.15 -29.03 -12.05
C GLY A 305 -30.01 -27.77 -11.18
N LEU A 306 -29.24 -27.84 -10.09
CA LEU A 306 -29.14 -26.75 -9.10
C LEU A 306 -28.06 -25.70 -9.44
N SER A 307 -26.95 -26.11 -10.06
CA SER A 307 -25.76 -25.26 -10.22
C SER A 307 -25.94 -24.13 -11.25
N ALA A 308 -26.62 -24.40 -12.38
CA ALA A 308 -26.83 -23.40 -13.44
C ALA A 308 -27.65 -22.17 -12.99
N PRO A 309 -28.88 -22.31 -12.43
CA PRO A 309 -29.66 -21.16 -12.00
C PRO A 309 -28.97 -20.39 -10.87
N MET A 310 -28.29 -21.09 -9.95
CA MET A 310 -27.60 -20.46 -8.83
C MET A 310 -26.37 -19.67 -9.28
N THR A 311 -25.60 -20.18 -10.23
CA THR A 311 -24.44 -19.45 -10.79
C THR A 311 -24.91 -18.18 -11.52
N ALA A 312 -26.01 -18.24 -12.27
CA ALA A 312 -26.60 -17.06 -12.90
C ALA A 312 -27.04 -15.99 -11.89
N ALA A 313 -27.64 -16.41 -10.77
CA ALA A 313 -28.09 -15.48 -9.72
C ALA A 313 -26.95 -14.88 -8.88
N THR A 314 -25.83 -15.60 -8.70
CA THR A 314 -24.78 -15.24 -7.72
C THR A 314 -23.39 -15.03 -8.32
N GLY A 315 -23.21 -15.10 -9.65
CA GLY A 315 -21.91 -14.90 -10.29
C GLY A 315 -21.26 -13.55 -10.00
N TRP A 316 -22.04 -12.53 -9.60
CA TRP A 316 -21.50 -11.25 -9.15
C TRP A 316 -20.71 -11.35 -7.84
N VAL A 317 -21.02 -12.32 -6.96
CA VAL A 317 -20.34 -12.51 -5.66
C VAL A 317 -18.87 -12.90 -5.85
N GLU A 318 -18.60 -13.73 -6.86
CA GLU A 318 -17.23 -14.13 -7.22
C GLU A 318 -16.41 -12.94 -7.72
N VAL A 319 -17.04 -12.08 -8.54
CA VAL A 319 -16.36 -11.06 -9.32
C VAL A 319 -16.28 -9.72 -8.58
N ALA A 320 -17.25 -9.40 -7.73
CA ALA A 320 -17.38 -8.09 -7.08
C ALA A 320 -16.12 -7.64 -6.31
N PRO A 321 -15.46 -8.48 -5.48
CA PRO A 321 -14.26 -8.04 -4.77
C PRO A 321 -13.09 -7.71 -5.71
N SER A 322 -12.90 -8.51 -6.76
CA SER A 322 -11.85 -8.27 -7.77
C SER A 322 -12.10 -6.98 -8.57
N ARG A 323 -13.36 -6.71 -8.93
CA ARG A 323 -13.76 -5.46 -9.61
C ARG A 323 -13.57 -4.24 -8.71
N LEU A 324 -13.96 -4.33 -7.43
CA LEU A 324 -13.76 -3.25 -6.48
C LEU A 324 -12.27 -2.90 -6.34
N TYR A 325 -11.40 -3.91 -6.28
CA TYR A 325 -9.95 -3.72 -6.25
C TYR A 325 -9.42 -3.04 -7.52
N GLN A 326 -9.87 -3.47 -8.71
CA GLN A 326 -9.47 -2.85 -9.97
C GLN A 326 -9.94 -1.39 -10.08
N VAL A 327 -11.20 -1.10 -9.73
CA VAL A 327 -11.75 0.27 -9.71
C VAL A 327 -10.96 1.16 -8.76
N ALA A 328 -10.60 0.66 -7.58
CA ALA A 328 -9.77 1.42 -6.63
C ALA A 328 -8.38 1.73 -7.19
N LEU A 329 -7.72 0.75 -7.83
CA LEU A 329 -6.41 0.95 -8.45
C LEU A 329 -6.46 1.92 -9.63
N ASP A 330 -7.47 1.82 -10.49
CA ASP A 330 -7.60 2.72 -11.63
C ASP A 330 -8.00 4.13 -11.19
N GLY A 331 -8.84 4.24 -10.17
CA GLY A 331 -9.13 5.50 -9.48
C GLY A 331 -7.88 6.15 -8.91
N LEU A 332 -6.98 5.37 -8.30
CA LEU A 332 -5.69 5.86 -7.82
C LEU A 332 -4.84 6.42 -8.97
N LYS A 333 -4.70 5.69 -10.08
CA LYS A 333 -3.94 6.14 -11.26
C LYS A 333 -4.50 7.43 -11.84
N VAL A 334 -5.82 7.50 -12.04
CA VAL A 334 -6.50 8.69 -12.56
C VAL A 334 -6.31 9.88 -11.61
N GLY A 335 -6.44 9.64 -10.31
CA GLY A 335 -6.18 10.62 -9.26
C GLY A 335 -4.74 11.14 -9.31
N SER A 336 -3.75 10.25 -9.42
CA SER A 336 -2.33 10.60 -9.55
C SER A 336 -2.08 11.46 -10.79
N VAL A 337 -2.59 11.05 -11.96
CA VAL A 337 -2.45 11.83 -13.20
C VAL A 337 -3.13 13.21 -13.07
N GLY A 338 -4.31 13.27 -12.46
CA GLY A 338 -5.02 14.52 -12.20
C GLY A 338 -4.23 15.46 -11.28
N LEU A 339 -3.65 14.93 -10.21
CA LEU A 339 -2.80 15.68 -9.29
C LEU A 339 -1.54 16.19 -9.99
N THR A 340 -0.84 15.33 -10.75
CA THR A 340 0.35 15.72 -11.51
C THR A 340 0.02 16.82 -12.51
N LYS A 341 -1.07 16.71 -13.28
CA LYS A 341 -1.47 17.78 -14.22
C LYS A 341 -1.80 19.11 -13.52
N ARG A 342 -2.35 19.06 -12.31
CA ARG A 342 -2.64 20.28 -11.52
C ARG A 342 -1.36 20.94 -10.97
N LEU A 343 -0.40 20.14 -10.50
CA LEU A 343 0.83 20.66 -9.91
C LEU A 343 1.89 21.00 -10.97
N GLN A 344 2.12 20.10 -11.91
CA GLN A 344 3.16 20.19 -12.94
C GLN A 344 2.62 20.81 -14.23
N THR A 345 2.30 22.10 -14.17
CA THR A 345 1.74 22.83 -15.32
C THR A 345 2.73 23.22 -16.40
N GLY A 346 4.04 23.13 -16.15
CA GLY A 346 5.09 23.63 -17.05
C GLY A 346 5.21 25.16 -17.11
N HIS A 347 4.37 25.91 -16.40
CA HIS A 347 4.38 27.37 -16.39
C HIS A 347 5.18 27.91 -15.20
N LEU A 348 6.35 28.49 -15.46
CA LEU A 348 7.25 29.06 -14.43
C LEU A 348 6.53 29.99 -13.46
N ARG A 349 5.63 30.84 -13.96
CA ARG A 349 4.82 31.76 -13.16
C ARG A 349 4.06 31.07 -12.03
N ARG A 350 3.44 29.92 -12.31
CA ARG A 350 2.67 29.17 -11.31
C ARG A 350 3.60 28.59 -10.25
N TYR A 351 4.75 28.08 -10.64
CA TYR A 351 5.76 27.57 -9.70
C TYR A 351 6.28 28.69 -8.79
N VAL A 352 6.67 29.85 -9.35
CA VAL A 352 7.11 31.02 -8.57
C VAL A 352 6.01 31.49 -7.63
N ARG A 353 4.75 31.59 -8.11
CA ARG A 353 3.61 31.95 -7.26
C ARG A 353 3.45 31.00 -6.08
N VAL A 354 3.56 29.69 -6.31
CA VAL A 354 3.48 28.68 -5.24
C VAL A 354 4.62 28.84 -4.24
N VAL A 355 5.85 29.07 -4.69
CA VAL A 355 7.01 29.30 -3.81
C VAL A 355 6.81 30.55 -2.96
N LEU A 356 6.39 31.68 -3.56
CA LEU A 356 6.12 32.91 -2.84
C LEU A 356 4.99 32.77 -1.83
N LEU A 357 3.89 32.10 -2.22
CA LEU A 357 2.78 31.81 -1.31
C LEU A 357 3.21 30.91 -0.15
N ALA A 358 4.03 29.89 -0.41
CA ALA A 358 4.56 29.03 0.63
C ALA A 358 5.45 29.82 1.60
N ALA A 359 6.34 30.67 1.09
CA ALA A 359 7.17 31.55 1.92
C ALA A 359 6.32 32.52 2.76
N LEU A 360 5.30 33.14 2.15
CA LEU A 360 4.35 34.01 2.85
C LEU A 360 3.62 33.29 3.99
N ILE A 361 3.12 32.09 3.74
CA ILE A 361 2.39 31.30 4.74
C ILE A 361 3.32 30.85 5.86
N LEU A 362 4.50 30.33 5.53
CA LEU A 362 5.44 29.79 6.52
C LEU A 362 6.06 30.90 7.37
N VAL A 363 6.62 31.93 6.75
CA VAL A 363 7.30 33.02 7.46
C VAL A 363 6.29 33.96 8.11
N GLY A 364 5.22 34.35 7.39
CA GLY A 364 4.15 35.16 7.95
C GLY A 364 3.42 34.44 9.09
N GLY A 365 3.15 33.14 8.94
CA GLY A 365 2.58 32.32 10.02
C GLY A 365 3.49 32.24 11.24
N ALA A 366 4.80 32.08 11.04
CA ALA A 366 5.77 32.07 12.13
C ALA A 366 5.82 33.40 12.89
N LEU A 367 5.78 34.55 12.19
CA LEU A 367 5.73 35.87 12.83
C LEU A 367 4.46 36.06 13.68
N VAL A 368 3.30 35.65 13.14
CA VAL A 368 2.01 35.74 13.86
C VAL A 368 2.01 34.85 15.11
N ILE A 369 2.53 33.62 15.01
CA ILE A 369 2.61 32.69 16.15
C ILE A 369 3.63 33.17 17.19
N GLY A 370 4.81 33.61 16.73
CA GLY A 370 5.90 34.07 17.58
C GLY A 370 5.61 35.38 18.33
N SER A 371 4.53 36.09 17.98
CA SER A 371 4.14 37.38 18.56
C SER A 371 5.25 38.45 18.51
N THR A 372 6.19 38.30 17.57
CA THR A 372 7.28 39.25 17.32
C THR A 372 6.81 40.32 16.35
N TRP A 373 6.44 41.47 16.89
CA TRP A 373 6.00 42.63 16.12
C TRP A 373 7.00 43.78 16.25
N PRO A 374 7.20 44.59 15.20
CA PRO A 374 8.12 45.72 15.26
C PRO A 374 7.67 46.71 16.34
N GLN A 375 8.61 47.17 17.15
CA GLN A 375 8.40 48.17 18.19
C GLN A 375 8.92 49.50 17.67
N PHE A 376 8.02 50.38 17.22
CA PHE A 376 8.31 51.74 16.73
C PHE A 376 8.77 52.70 17.84
N SER A 377 9.82 52.30 18.56
CA SER A 377 10.28 52.91 19.79
C SER A 377 11.33 54.00 19.56
N GLN A 378 11.97 54.01 18.38
CA GLN A 378 12.96 55.02 18.02
C GLN A 378 12.36 56.11 17.11
N PRO A 379 12.67 57.40 17.35
CA PRO A 379 12.25 58.48 16.47
C PRO A 379 12.92 58.33 15.09
N LEU A 380 12.12 58.48 14.04
CA LEU A 380 12.58 58.47 12.65
C LEU A 380 13.31 59.80 12.35
N ASP A 381 14.64 59.84 12.49
CA ASP A 381 15.47 60.96 12.05
C ASP A 381 15.73 60.86 10.55
N VAL A 382 14.73 61.22 9.74
CA VAL A 382 14.79 61.11 8.27
C VAL A 382 15.06 62.47 7.66
N ARG A 383 16.05 62.53 6.78
CA ARG A 383 16.44 63.77 6.10
C ARG A 383 15.64 63.94 4.81
N PHE A 384 15.39 65.19 4.43
CA PHE A 384 14.59 65.51 3.23
C PHE A 384 15.13 64.82 1.95
N HIS A 385 16.45 64.77 1.76
CA HIS A 385 17.05 64.17 0.57
C HIS A 385 16.87 62.63 0.52
N GLU A 386 16.80 61.96 1.67
CA GLU A 386 16.53 60.52 1.76
C GLU A 386 15.08 60.21 1.35
N VAL A 387 14.13 61.01 1.83
CA VAL A 387 12.72 60.90 1.43
C VAL A 387 12.55 61.17 -0.06
N ALA A 388 13.15 62.26 -0.57
CA ALA A 388 13.05 62.62 -1.98
C ALA A 388 13.60 61.51 -2.89
N LEU A 389 14.75 60.94 -2.53
CA LEU A 389 15.36 59.84 -3.27
C LEU A 389 14.51 58.56 -3.22
N ALA A 390 13.99 58.20 -2.04
CA ALA A 390 13.08 57.07 -1.89
C ALA A 390 11.82 57.22 -2.74
N VAL A 391 11.21 58.41 -2.77
CA VAL A 391 10.03 58.69 -3.60
C VAL A 391 10.35 58.53 -5.09
N ILE A 392 11.49 59.06 -5.55
CA ILE A 392 11.93 58.89 -6.96
C ILE A 392 12.07 57.40 -7.30
N MET A 393 12.69 56.62 -6.43
CA MET A 393 12.87 55.18 -6.64
C MET A 393 11.55 54.42 -6.62
N LEU A 394 10.61 54.76 -5.73
CA LEU A 394 9.27 54.16 -5.69
C LEU A 394 8.47 54.46 -6.95
N VAL A 395 8.53 55.70 -7.46
CA VAL A 395 7.90 56.09 -8.73
C VAL A 395 8.53 55.32 -9.89
N ALA A 396 9.85 55.18 -9.92
CA ALA A 396 10.56 54.42 -10.93
C ALA A 396 10.18 52.92 -10.89
N ALA A 397 10.16 52.30 -9.71
CA ALA A 397 9.75 50.91 -9.52
C ALA A 397 8.27 50.68 -9.94
N PHE A 398 7.38 51.61 -9.60
CA PHE A 398 5.98 51.57 -10.04
C PHE A 398 5.88 51.65 -11.57
N LEU A 399 6.66 52.52 -12.21
CA LEU A 399 6.69 52.65 -13.66
C LEU A 399 7.21 51.37 -14.34
N VAL A 400 8.24 50.71 -13.78
CA VAL A 400 8.73 49.40 -14.24
C VAL A 400 7.60 48.36 -14.21
N ALA A 401 6.81 48.31 -13.15
CA ALA A 401 5.73 47.34 -12.99
C ALA A 401 4.53 47.57 -13.93
N ARG A 402 4.36 48.80 -14.44
CA ARG A 402 3.18 49.20 -15.25
C ARG A 402 3.48 49.36 -16.73
N THR A 403 4.73 49.63 -17.08
CA THR A 403 5.10 49.95 -18.46
C THR A 403 4.96 48.74 -19.38
N THR A 404 4.52 49.01 -20.60
CA THR A 404 4.51 48.05 -21.71
C THR A 404 5.73 48.22 -22.62
N SER A 405 6.57 49.21 -22.35
CA SER A 405 7.79 49.49 -23.10
C SER A 405 9.03 48.95 -22.37
N ARG A 406 9.79 48.10 -23.06
CA ARG A 406 11.06 47.52 -22.58
C ARG A 406 12.08 48.61 -22.27
N LEU A 407 12.16 49.64 -23.13
CA LEU A 407 13.11 50.74 -22.94
C LEU A 407 12.78 51.52 -21.67
N VAL A 408 11.50 51.86 -21.46
CA VAL A 408 11.05 52.54 -20.23
C VAL A 408 11.34 51.67 -19.00
N ALA A 409 11.09 50.36 -19.08
CA ALA A 409 11.39 49.44 -17.97
C ALA A 409 12.88 49.45 -17.61
N VAL A 410 13.78 49.36 -18.60
CA VAL A 410 15.23 49.36 -18.36
C VAL A 410 15.70 50.72 -17.85
N THR A 411 15.24 51.83 -18.42
CA THR A 411 15.63 53.17 -17.94
C THR A 411 15.13 53.42 -16.52
N SER A 412 13.90 53.00 -16.19
CA SER A 412 13.35 53.16 -14.84
C SER A 412 14.02 52.21 -13.84
N LEU A 413 14.41 50.99 -14.24
CA LEU A 413 15.23 50.12 -13.42
C LEU A 413 16.61 50.75 -13.13
N GLY A 414 17.20 51.40 -14.15
CA GLY A 414 18.40 52.23 -14.02
C GLY A 414 18.24 53.31 -12.94
N VAL A 415 17.14 54.06 -12.96
CA VAL A 415 16.86 55.08 -11.92
C VAL A 415 16.84 54.47 -10.51
N VAL A 416 16.30 53.26 -10.35
CA VAL A 416 16.32 52.55 -9.06
C VAL A 416 17.76 52.18 -8.66
N GLY A 417 18.57 51.64 -9.58
CA GLY A 417 19.95 51.25 -9.29
C GLY A 417 20.88 52.43 -9.00
N PHE A 418 20.79 53.51 -9.78
CA PHE A 418 21.50 54.77 -9.52
C PHE A 418 21.02 55.41 -8.21
N GLY A 419 19.73 55.32 -7.88
CA GLY A 419 19.18 55.76 -6.60
C GLY A 419 19.75 54.98 -5.41
N MET A 420 19.82 53.65 -5.51
CA MET A 420 20.48 52.80 -4.50
C MET A 420 21.96 53.16 -4.31
N SER A 421 22.65 53.49 -5.40
CA SER A 421 24.06 53.90 -5.35
C SER A 421 24.24 55.20 -4.56
N ILE A 422 23.34 56.17 -4.73
CA ILE A 422 23.33 57.42 -3.95
C ILE A 422 23.02 57.13 -2.47
N PHE A 423 22.10 56.21 -2.16
CA PHE A 423 21.87 55.77 -0.78
C PHE A 423 23.14 55.21 -0.13
N PHE A 424 23.92 54.39 -0.84
CA PHE A 424 25.20 53.90 -0.32
C PHE A 424 26.20 55.02 -0.05
N VAL A 425 26.27 56.06 -0.90
CA VAL A 425 27.11 57.23 -0.63
C VAL A 425 26.67 57.96 0.64
N LEU A 426 25.36 58.20 0.79
CA LEU A 426 24.80 58.90 1.95
C LEU A 426 25.02 58.14 3.26
N LEU A 427 25.01 56.81 3.21
CA LEU A 427 25.26 55.93 4.35
C LEU A 427 26.76 55.65 4.60
N GLY A 428 27.68 56.30 3.87
CA GLY A 428 29.12 56.17 4.08
C GLY A 428 29.72 54.85 3.56
N ALA A 429 29.09 54.22 2.55
CA ALA A 429 29.56 52.99 1.91
C ALA A 429 30.08 53.26 0.47
N PRO A 430 31.25 53.91 0.31
CA PRO A 430 31.75 54.34 -1.00
C PRO A 430 32.09 53.17 -1.95
N ASP A 431 32.62 52.06 -1.44
CA ASP A 431 32.97 50.89 -2.27
C ASP A 431 31.71 50.23 -2.86
N LEU A 432 30.64 50.11 -2.07
CA LEU A 432 29.35 49.63 -2.54
C LEU A 432 28.73 50.57 -3.58
N ALA A 433 28.86 51.88 -3.38
CA ALA A 433 28.37 52.86 -4.34
C ALA A 433 29.11 52.77 -5.69
N MET A 434 30.45 52.73 -5.68
CA MET A 434 31.26 52.64 -6.90
C MET A 434 30.95 51.36 -7.70
N THR A 435 30.87 50.23 -7.01
CA THR A 435 30.54 48.94 -7.64
C THR A 435 29.11 48.94 -8.19
N GLN A 436 28.13 49.44 -7.43
CA GLN A 436 26.74 49.52 -7.89
C GLN A 436 26.59 50.43 -9.12
N PHE A 437 27.26 51.60 -9.16
CA PHE A 437 27.24 52.46 -10.35
C PHE A 437 27.79 51.76 -11.60
N ALA A 438 28.91 51.03 -11.44
CA ALA A 438 29.53 50.29 -12.54
C ALA A 438 28.64 49.14 -13.04
N VAL A 439 28.11 48.34 -12.12
CA VAL A 439 27.22 47.22 -12.43
C VAL A 439 25.92 47.69 -13.06
N GLU A 440 25.31 48.77 -12.56
CA GLU A 440 24.08 49.32 -13.14
C GLU A 440 24.32 49.82 -14.56
N THR A 441 25.42 50.56 -14.79
CA THR A 441 25.79 51.03 -16.12
C THR A 441 25.99 49.87 -17.09
N LEU A 442 26.72 48.83 -16.69
CA LEU A 442 26.94 47.63 -17.51
C LEU A 442 25.62 46.90 -17.79
N THR A 443 24.77 46.76 -16.78
CA THR A 443 23.48 46.06 -16.89
C THR A 443 22.56 46.78 -17.86
N VAL A 444 22.42 48.10 -17.75
CA VAL A 444 21.64 48.91 -18.70
C VAL A 444 22.19 48.76 -20.12
N LEU A 445 23.51 48.84 -20.31
CA LEU A 445 24.13 48.66 -21.63
C LEU A 445 23.84 47.27 -22.22
N LEU A 446 24.03 46.21 -21.43
CA LEU A 446 23.76 44.84 -21.85
C LEU A 446 22.29 44.63 -22.19
N PHE A 447 21.37 45.14 -21.37
CA PHE A 447 19.95 45.06 -21.65
C PHE A 447 19.59 45.80 -22.94
N VAL A 448 20.07 47.03 -23.15
CA VAL A 448 19.79 47.79 -24.38
C VAL A 448 20.28 47.03 -25.63
N LEU A 449 21.48 46.44 -25.57
CA LEU A 449 22.04 45.63 -26.67
C LEU A 449 21.18 44.39 -27.00
N VAL A 450 20.65 43.72 -25.98
CA VAL A 450 19.82 42.52 -26.16
C VAL A 450 18.38 42.88 -26.58
N LEU A 451 17.83 43.97 -26.03
CA LEU A 451 16.44 44.38 -26.24
C LEU A 451 16.11 44.66 -27.71
N TYR A 452 17.08 45.16 -28.50
CA TYR A 452 16.88 45.43 -29.93
C TYR A 452 16.53 44.18 -30.75
N ARG A 453 16.87 42.99 -30.24
CA ARG A 453 16.61 41.71 -30.92
C ARG A 453 15.35 40.98 -30.44
N LEU A 454 14.63 41.53 -29.47
CA LEU A 454 13.49 40.85 -28.85
C LEU A 454 12.14 41.41 -29.32
N PRO A 455 11.11 40.56 -29.54
CA PRO A 455 9.78 41.02 -29.92
C PRO A 455 9.11 41.83 -28.80
N ARG A 456 8.10 42.66 -29.12
CA ARG A 456 7.33 43.40 -28.11
C ARG A 456 6.70 42.46 -27.06
N PHE A 457 6.43 42.96 -25.85
CA PHE A 457 5.81 42.15 -24.80
C PHE A 457 4.45 41.60 -25.26
N ALA A 458 4.28 40.28 -25.18
CA ALA A 458 2.99 39.64 -25.45
C ALA A 458 2.14 39.65 -24.17
N ALA A 459 0.91 40.15 -24.27
CA ALA A 459 -0.04 40.18 -23.16
C ALA A 459 -0.76 38.83 -23.00
N LEU A 460 -0.03 37.79 -22.59
CA LEU A 460 -0.53 36.41 -22.50
C LEU A 460 -1.34 36.12 -21.22
N THR A 461 -1.78 37.15 -20.49
CA THR A 461 -2.28 37.01 -19.11
C THR A 461 -3.66 37.60 -18.92
N GLY A 462 -4.60 36.80 -18.38
CA GLY A 462 -5.94 37.23 -17.97
C GLY A 462 -5.93 38.15 -16.73
N GLN A 463 -7.01 38.92 -16.54
CA GLN A 463 -7.10 39.91 -15.47
C GLN A 463 -7.04 39.29 -14.06
N GLY A 464 -7.70 38.15 -13.82
CA GLY A 464 -7.69 37.48 -12.52
C GLY A 464 -6.30 37.08 -12.04
N ASP A 465 -5.46 36.58 -12.94
CA ASP A 465 -4.07 36.21 -12.64
C ASP A 465 -3.21 37.43 -12.28
N LYS A 466 -3.47 38.60 -12.88
CA LYS A 466 -2.77 39.84 -12.52
C LYS A 466 -3.14 40.31 -11.11
N ILE A 467 -4.42 40.15 -10.73
CA ILE A 467 -4.89 40.52 -9.39
C ILE A 467 -4.22 39.63 -8.35
N ILE A 468 -4.23 38.30 -8.56
CA ILE A 468 -3.59 37.36 -7.63
C ILE A 468 -2.11 37.67 -7.48
N ASP A 469 -1.38 37.87 -8.59
CA ASP A 469 0.04 38.20 -8.52
C ASP A 469 0.30 39.53 -7.84
N GLY A 470 -0.57 40.53 -8.05
CA GLY A 470 -0.51 41.80 -7.34
C GLY A 470 -0.68 41.63 -5.84
N ILE A 471 -1.64 40.82 -5.40
CA ILE A 471 -1.85 40.50 -3.97
C ILE A 471 -0.62 39.80 -3.39
N VAL A 472 -0.09 38.79 -4.08
CA VAL A 472 1.12 38.05 -3.64
C VAL A 472 2.34 38.97 -3.56
N ALA A 473 2.52 39.86 -4.54
CA ALA A 473 3.62 40.81 -4.56
C ALA A 473 3.52 41.84 -3.43
N VAL A 474 2.33 42.41 -3.19
CA VAL A 474 2.09 43.35 -2.10
C VAL A 474 2.29 42.66 -0.75
N ALA A 475 1.70 41.48 -0.54
CA ALA A 475 1.87 40.71 0.68
C ALA A 475 3.35 40.36 0.93
N GLY A 476 4.08 39.96 -0.12
CA GLY A 476 5.51 39.69 -0.05
C GLY A 476 6.33 40.92 0.33
N GLY A 477 6.03 42.07 -0.28
CA GLY A 477 6.67 43.35 0.06
C GLY A 477 6.40 43.78 1.50
N VAL A 478 5.15 43.68 1.96
CA VAL A 478 4.77 43.97 3.35
C VAL A 478 5.46 43.03 4.33
N LEU A 479 5.50 41.72 4.02
CA LEU A 479 6.20 40.74 4.87
C LEU A 479 7.69 41.08 4.97
N MET A 480 8.36 41.37 3.86
CA MET A 480 9.77 41.77 3.88
C MET A 480 9.99 43.08 4.65
N ALA A 481 9.10 44.06 4.48
CA ALA A 481 9.18 45.31 5.25
C ALA A 481 9.04 45.05 6.76
N LEU A 482 8.09 44.20 7.18
CA LEU A 482 7.93 43.81 8.58
C LEU A 482 9.17 43.09 9.11
N ILE A 483 9.74 42.16 8.34
CA ILE A 483 10.97 41.45 8.73
C ILE A 483 12.13 42.45 8.93
N VAL A 484 12.30 43.40 8.01
CA VAL A 484 13.35 44.42 8.12
C VAL A 484 13.12 45.31 9.35
N LEU A 485 11.88 45.74 9.62
CA LEU A 485 11.56 46.53 10.80
C LEU A 485 11.86 45.76 12.10
N ILE A 486 11.46 44.49 12.18
CA ILE A 486 11.77 43.62 13.32
C ILE A 486 13.29 43.45 13.47
N ALA A 487 14.01 43.28 12.36
CA ALA A 487 15.45 43.10 12.38
C ALA A 487 16.20 44.35 12.88
N ILE A 488 15.69 45.55 12.59
CA ILE A 488 16.26 46.81 13.07
C ILE A 488 16.13 46.93 14.60
N ASP A 489 14.99 46.51 15.16
CA ASP A 489 14.72 46.59 16.60
C ASP A 489 15.49 45.55 17.45
N LEU A 490 16.04 44.50 16.81
CA LEU A 490 16.83 43.50 17.51
C LEU A 490 18.19 44.08 17.97
N PRO A 491 18.73 43.67 19.13
CA PRO A 491 20.07 44.08 19.55
C PRO A 491 21.12 43.67 18.52
N HIS A 492 21.93 44.62 18.04
CA HIS A 492 23.04 44.39 17.11
C HIS A 492 24.34 44.22 17.90
N PRO A 493 24.91 43.01 18.03
CA PRO A 493 26.19 42.83 18.72
C PRO A 493 27.30 43.53 17.93
N THR A 494 28.04 44.43 18.59
CA THR A 494 29.11 45.22 17.95
C THR A 494 30.46 44.50 17.89
N THR A 495 30.55 43.27 18.40
CA THR A 495 31.81 42.53 18.59
C THR A 495 32.63 42.40 17.31
N LEU A 496 32.01 42.00 16.20
CA LEU A 496 32.69 41.86 14.91
C LEU A 496 33.04 43.21 14.29
N THR A 497 32.17 44.22 14.43
CA THR A 497 32.41 45.57 13.92
C THR A 497 33.64 46.19 14.59
N SER A 498 33.73 46.12 15.91
CA SER A 498 34.89 46.60 16.66
C SER A 498 36.15 45.82 16.32
N TYR A 499 36.05 44.48 16.23
CA TYR A 499 37.18 43.64 15.85
C TYR A 499 37.77 44.03 14.50
N PHE A 500 36.95 44.17 13.45
CA PHE A 500 37.45 44.55 12.13
C PHE A 500 37.98 45.98 12.10
N ALA A 501 37.34 46.92 12.82
CA ALA A 501 37.82 48.30 12.88
C ALA A 501 39.22 48.41 13.54
N GLU A 502 39.45 47.68 14.62
CA GLU A 502 40.72 47.70 15.37
C GLU A 502 41.83 46.92 14.66
N ASN A 503 41.50 45.80 14.01
CA ASN A 503 42.49 44.85 13.49
C ASN A 503 42.80 44.99 12.00
N SER A 504 42.03 45.75 11.21
CA SER A 504 42.27 45.88 9.76
C SER A 504 43.64 46.47 9.43
N LEU A 505 44.07 47.50 10.16
CA LEU A 505 45.40 48.08 9.96
C LEU A 505 46.48 47.27 10.66
N ALA A 506 46.20 46.79 11.88
CA ALA A 506 47.19 46.13 12.74
C ALA A 506 47.58 44.72 12.25
N LEU A 507 46.61 43.92 11.77
CA LEU A 507 46.84 42.55 11.33
C LEU A 507 46.97 42.41 9.81
N ALA A 508 46.21 43.20 9.04
CA ALA A 508 46.11 43.06 7.59
C ALA A 508 46.70 44.26 6.80
N ASN A 509 47.31 45.23 7.47
CA ASN A 509 48.00 46.38 6.88
C ASN A 509 47.13 47.27 5.95
N GLY A 510 45.80 47.23 6.09
CA GLY A 510 44.87 47.97 5.24
C GLY A 510 44.05 49.00 5.99
N ARG A 511 43.91 50.21 5.41
CA ARG A 511 43.06 51.29 5.96
C ARG A 511 41.60 51.19 5.50
N ASN A 512 41.35 50.57 4.35
CA ASN A 512 40.00 50.30 3.88
C ASN A 512 39.49 48.99 4.49
N VAL A 513 38.70 49.12 5.55
CA VAL A 513 38.14 47.98 6.32
C VAL A 513 37.30 47.07 5.43
N VAL A 514 36.49 47.61 4.51
CA VAL A 514 35.64 46.80 3.61
C VAL A 514 36.51 45.94 2.69
N ASN A 515 37.50 46.55 2.03
CA ASN A 515 38.40 45.81 1.16
C ASN A 515 39.20 44.75 1.93
N VAL A 516 39.71 45.08 3.13
CA VAL A 516 40.42 44.12 3.99
C VAL A 516 39.52 42.94 4.38
N ILE A 517 38.25 43.18 4.70
CA ILE A 517 37.30 42.09 4.97
C ILE A 517 37.16 41.18 3.75
N LEU A 518 37.01 41.74 2.55
CA LEU A 518 36.81 40.97 1.33
C LEU A 518 38.05 40.16 0.91
N VAL A 519 39.25 40.74 1.00
CA VAL A 519 40.46 40.11 0.42
C VAL A 519 41.33 39.38 1.43
N ASP A 520 41.16 39.63 2.74
CA ASP A 520 41.98 39.03 3.80
C ASP A 520 41.10 38.22 4.76
N PHE A 521 40.32 38.87 5.63
CA PHE A 521 39.57 38.19 6.70
C PHE A 521 38.50 37.21 6.19
N ARG A 522 37.81 37.53 5.08
CA ARG A 522 36.76 36.69 4.45
C ARG A 522 37.05 36.44 2.97
N SER A 523 38.33 36.29 2.63
CA SER A 523 38.84 36.03 1.28
C SER A 523 38.19 34.86 0.52
N LEU A 524 37.70 33.85 1.25
CA LEU A 524 37.00 32.71 0.65
C LEU A 524 35.67 33.10 -0.01
N ASP A 525 34.95 34.09 0.52
CA ASP A 525 33.70 34.56 -0.07
C ASP A 525 33.99 35.23 -1.43
N THR A 526 35.01 36.08 -1.49
CA THR A 526 35.46 36.73 -2.73
C THR A 526 35.99 35.72 -3.76
N LEU A 527 36.72 34.69 -3.33
CA LEU A 527 37.12 33.60 -4.22
C LEU A 527 35.88 32.90 -4.83
N GLY A 528 34.85 32.64 -4.01
CA GLY A 528 33.59 32.05 -4.45
C GLY A 528 32.87 32.91 -5.49
N GLU A 529 32.77 34.22 -5.26
CA GLU A 529 32.16 35.17 -6.20
C GLU A 529 32.93 35.23 -7.54
N ILE A 530 34.26 35.25 -7.51
CA ILE A 530 35.10 35.20 -8.73
C ILE A 530 34.81 33.93 -9.53
N ILE A 531 34.69 32.78 -8.86
CA ILE A 531 34.34 31.51 -9.51
C ILE A 531 32.94 31.59 -10.14
N VAL A 532 31.94 32.16 -9.45
CA VAL A 532 30.59 32.35 -10.00
C VAL A 532 30.62 33.20 -11.27
N LEU A 533 31.36 34.30 -11.27
CA LEU A 533 31.52 35.16 -12.46
C LEU A 533 32.22 34.44 -13.60
N ALA A 534 33.28 33.68 -13.32
CA ALA A 534 34.00 32.89 -14.31
C ALA A 534 33.10 31.82 -14.96
N ILE A 535 32.29 31.13 -14.14
CA ILE A 535 31.32 30.13 -14.62
C ILE A 535 30.22 30.80 -15.44
N ALA A 536 29.66 31.93 -14.98
CA ALA A 536 28.64 32.66 -15.72
C ALA A 536 29.16 33.14 -17.08
N ALA A 537 30.37 33.71 -17.14
CA ALA A 537 31.01 34.14 -18.38
C ALA A 537 31.25 32.96 -19.33
N THR A 538 31.77 31.84 -18.81
CA THR A 538 31.99 30.61 -19.59
C THR A 538 30.67 30.02 -20.11
N GLY A 539 29.62 30.02 -19.28
CA GLY A 539 28.29 29.55 -19.66
C GLY A 539 27.65 30.39 -20.76
N VAL A 540 27.76 31.73 -20.67
CA VAL A 540 27.31 32.64 -21.74
C VAL A 540 28.09 32.39 -23.02
N TYR A 541 29.41 32.25 -22.94
CA TYR A 541 30.25 31.93 -24.10
C TYR A 541 29.84 30.59 -24.75
N ALA A 542 29.63 29.55 -23.93
CA ALA A 542 29.18 28.24 -24.40
C ALA A 542 27.82 28.32 -25.08
N LEU A 543 26.83 29.01 -24.49
CA LEU A 543 25.50 29.20 -25.11
C LEU A 543 25.56 29.95 -26.45
N MET A 544 26.50 30.88 -26.60
CA MET A 544 26.68 31.63 -27.85
C MET A 544 27.41 30.84 -28.94
N LYS A 545 28.34 29.97 -28.56
CA LYS A 545 29.23 29.25 -29.50
C LYS A 545 28.79 27.84 -29.82
N LEU A 546 28.18 27.14 -28.86
CA LEU A 546 27.75 25.76 -29.01
C LEU A 546 26.49 25.72 -29.88
N ARG A 547 26.68 25.61 -31.20
CA ARG A 547 25.62 25.24 -32.12
C ARG A 547 25.57 23.71 -32.18
N MET A 548 24.68 23.12 -31.40
CA MET A 548 24.29 21.74 -31.67
C MET A 548 23.52 21.75 -33.00
N GLU A 549 24.11 21.14 -34.03
CA GLU A 549 23.33 20.78 -35.22
C GLU A 549 22.12 19.97 -34.77
N LYS A 550 20.94 20.38 -35.23
CA LYS A 550 19.66 19.82 -34.82
C LYS A 550 19.43 18.44 -35.43
#